data_AF-A0A538M4H8-F1
#
_entry.id   AF-A0A538M4H8-F1
#
_cell.length_a   1.000
_cell.length_b   1.000
_cell.length_c   1.000
_cell.angle_alpha   90.00
_cell.angle_beta   90.00
_cell.angle_gamma   90.00
#
_symmetry.space_group_name_H-M   'P 1'
#
loop_
_entity.id
_entity.type
_entity.pdbx_description
1 polymer ?
#
loop_
_entity_poly.entity_id
_entity_poly.type
_entity_poly.pdbx_seq_one_letter_code
_entity_poly.pdbx_strand_id
1 'polypeptide(L)'
;MAIKSKGKTKARPAPKGPRHGPVPVPKPFAQRRWVQLTALFIVGILAMMVFVWATNGLRRERANTRAATDLASRQQALSQWKAILEPQITTVGQLKGDIPPTVATDVTAALTALASKKTTTTKVAALDSSANELGKAADAINKFDLAGTITEKGFDVAAASALTASKVEIVEALRLYQQAAELAALAVGSDKHLGSRLAEHGQAISVSAATLLQSGWIKYASTLKLSLLSAGGSPSVGTGLSGGGG
;
A
#
# COMPACT_ATOMS: atom_id res chain seq x y z
N MET A 1 62.67 94.40 82.92
CA MET A 1 61.36 93.79 83.20
C MET A 1 60.48 93.86 81.95
N ALA A 2 59.56 92.89 81.82
CA ALA A 2 58.54 92.69 80.78
C ALA A 2 58.97 91.99 79.47
N ILE A 3 58.52 90.75 79.40
CA ILE A 3 58.64 89.69 78.40
C ILE A 3 57.81 90.00 77.14
N LYS A 4 58.30 89.67 75.94
CA LYS A 4 57.43 89.44 74.78
C LYS A 4 58.00 88.36 73.84
N SER A 5 57.59 87.12 74.09
CA SER A 5 57.79 85.98 73.19
C SER A 5 56.94 86.15 71.93
N LYS A 6 57.55 86.19 70.73
CA LYS A 6 56.83 85.98 69.48
C LYS A 6 56.73 84.47 69.22
N GLY A 7 55.51 83.95 69.38
CA GLY A 7 55.18 82.54 69.26
C GLY A 7 55.41 81.99 67.84
N LYS A 8 56.03 80.81 67.76
CA LYS A 8 56.06 79.99 66.56
C LYS A 8 54.67 79.37 66.36
N THR A 9 53.98 79.77 65.30
CA THR A 9 52.74 79.14 64.84
C THR A 9 53.04 77.73 64.32
N LYS A 10 52.65 76.70 65.09
CA LYS A 10 52.65 75.30 64.65
C LYS A 10 51.61 75.13 63.54
N ALA A 11 52.05 74.65 62.38
CA ALA A 11 51.16 74.25 61.29
C ALA A 11 50.24 73.12 61.76
N ARG A 12 48.92 73.33 61.60
CA ARG A 12 47.87 72.36 61.91
C ARG A 12 47.84 71.32 60.78
N PRO A 13 48.01 70.01 61.04
CA PRO A 13 47.89 69.02 59.98
C PRO A 13 46.45 68.99 59.46
N ALA A 14 46.31 68.96 58.13
CA ALA A 14 45.03 68.90 57.45
C ALA A 14 44.23 67.65 57.84
N PRO A 15 42.89 67.72 57.92
CA PRO A 15 42.06 66.56 58.25
C PRO A 15 42.22 65.47 57.19
N LYS A 16 42.53 64.25 57.63
CA LYS A 16 42.54 63.05 56.77
C LYS A 16 41.17 62.88 56.13
N GLY A 17 41.13 62.81 54.79
CA GLY A 17 39.91 62.56 54.04
C GLY A 17 39.26 61.21 54.41
N PRO A 18 37.93 61.06 54.16
CA PRO A 18 37.21 59.84 54.50
C PRO A 18 37.84 58.64 53.80
N ARG A 19 38.18 57.59 54.55
CA ARG A 19 38.54 56.32 53.94
C ARG A 19 37.29 55.75 53.27
N HIS A 20 37.30 55.66 51.94
CA HIS A 20 36.30 54.90 51.20
C HIS A 20 36.35 53.45 51.73
N GLY A 21 35.29 53.01 52.41
CA GLY A 21 35.11 51.59 52.70
C GLY A 21 35.01 50.80 51.38
N PRO A 22 35.28 49.48 51.38
CA PRO A 22 35.15 48.66 50.19
C PRO A 22 33.74 48.85 49.61
N VAL A 23 33.66 49.46 48.43
CA VAL A 23 32.38 49.60 47.71
C VAL A 23 32.01 48.20 47.27
N PRO A 24 30.83 47.65 47.65
CA PRO A 24 30.43 46.34 47.19
C PRO A 24 30.33 46.37 45.67
N VAL A 25 31.27 45.68 45.00
CA VAL A 25 31.25 45.53 43.55
C VAL A 25 29.94 44.82 43.19
N PRO A 26 29.11 45.37 42.27
CA PRO A 26 27.85 44.73 41.91
C PRO A 26 28.14 43.32 41.38
N LYS A 27 27.47 42.32 41.96
CA LYS A 27 27.63 40.91 41.54
C LYS A 27 27.39 40.81 40.03
N PRO A 28 28.28 40.11 39.29
CA PRO A 28 28.15 39.99 37.85
C PRO A 28 26.81 39.34 37.50
N PHE A 29 26.21 39.75 36.37
CA PHE A 29 24.84 39.40 36.00
C PHE A 29 24.58 37.88 36.01
N ALA A 30 25.55 37.08 35.59
CA ALA A 30 25.50 35.62 35.59
C ALA A 30 25.47 34.96 37.00
N GLN A 31 25.89 35.67 38.05
CA GLN A 31 25.82 35.20 39.44
C GLN A 31 24.53 35.60 40.15
N ARG A 32 23.62 36.31 39.48
CA ARG A 32 22.31 36.63 40.04
C ARG A 32 21.47 35.35 40.06
N ARG A 33 20.95 34.98 41.23
CA ARG A 33 20.17 33.74 41.43
C ARG A 33 19.02 33.58 40.42
N TRP A 34 18.37 34.67 40.04
CA TRP A 34 17.28 34.62 39.05
C TRP A 34 17.78 34.26 37.65
N VAL A 35 18.98 34.71 37.25
CA VAL A 35 19.62 34.34 35.96
C VAL A 35 20.06 32.87 35.97
N GLN A 36 20.52 32.35 37.11
CA GLN A 36 20.84 30.93 37.25
C GLN A 36 19.58 30.05 37.22
N LEU A 37 18.48 30.51 37.82
CA LEU A 37 17.19 29.82 37.78
C LEU A 37 16.59 29.81 36.37
N THR A 38 16.65 30.92 35.63
CA THR A 38 16.18 30.96 34.24
C THR A 38 17.05 30.11 33.32
N ALA A 39 18.38 30.10 33.51
CA ALA A 39 19.28 29.21 32.79
C ALA A 39 18.97 27.72 33.06
N LEU A 40 18.76 27.33 34.32
CA LEU A 40 18.36 25.96 34.68
C LEU A 40 17.00 25.60 34.09
N PHE A 41 16.04 26.53 34.08
CA PHE A 41 14.72 26.32 33.48
C PHE A 41 14.82 26.08 31.96
N ILE A 42 15.62 26.87 31.25
CA ILE A 42 15.86 26.70 29.81
C ILE A 42 16.54 25.36 29.53
N VAL A 43 17.55 24.98 30.32
CA VAL A 43 18.21 23.67 30.19
C VAL A 43 17.22 22.52 30.45
N GLY A 44 16.33 22.67 31.43
CA GLY A 44 15.26 21.69 31.69
C GLY A 44 14.30 21.52 30.51
N ILE A 45 13.89 22.63 29.87
CA ILE A 45 13.05 22.59 28.66
C ILE A 45 13.78 21.92 27.50
N LEU A 46 15.05 22.25 27.27
CA LEU A 46 15.84 21.64 26.20
C LEU A 46 16.02 20.13 26.41
N ALA A 47 16.30 19.70 27.64
CA ALA A 47 16.39 18.29 27.99
C ALA A 47 15.05 17.55 27.74
N MET A 48 13.92 18.20 28.09
CA MET A 48 12.59 17.66 27.82
C MET A 48 12.31 17.54 26.32
N MET A 49 12.68 18.54 25.50
CA MET A 49 12.52 18.48 24.05
C MET A 49 13.34 17.34 23.42
N VAL A 50 14.59 17.16 23.84
CA VAL A 50 15.45 16.05 23.38
C VAL A 50 14.85 14.69 23.77
N PHE A 51 14.32 14.57 24.98
CA PHE A 51 13.67 13.34 25.45
C PHE A 51 12.39 13.01 24.64
N VAL A 52 11.54 14.01 24.35
CA VAL A 52 10.35 13.85 23.50
C VAL A 52 10.74 13.48 22.07
N TRP A 53 11.79 14.10 21.53
CA TRP A 53 12.29 13.77 20.19
C TRP A 53 12.83 12.33 20.12
N ALA A 54 13.64 11.91 21.08
CA ALA A 54 14.20 10.56 21.13
C ALA A 54 13.10 9.49 21.29
N THR A 55 12.14 9.72 22.18
CA THR A 55 11.02 8.79 22.41
C THR A 55 10.07 8.72 21.22
N ASN A 56 9.80 9.83 20.54
CA ASN A 56 9.02 9.84 19.30
C ASN A 56 9.78 9.23 18.11
N GLY A 57 11.10 9.41 18.04
CA GLY A 57 11.96 8.80 17.02
C GLY A 57 11.97 7.28 17.13
N LEU A 58 12.16 6.73 18.34
CA LEU A 58 12.08 5.29 18.60
C LEU A 58 10.71 4.67 18.28
N ARG A 59 9.63 5.42 18.53
CA ARG A 59 8.27 4.99 18.16
C ARG A 59 8.05 5.00 16.65
N ARG A 60 8.54 6.03 15.95
CA ARG A 60 8.51 6.12 14.48
C ARG A 60 9.31 5.00 13.83
N GLU A 61 10.49 4.70 14.35
CA GLU A 61 11.33 3.63 13.81
C GLU A 61 10.66 2.26 13.93
N ARG A 62 10.12 1.93 15.12
CA ARG A 62 9.36 0.69 15.32
C ARG A 62 8.11 0.62 14.46
N ALA A 63 7.41 1.74 14.27
CA ALA A 63 6.25 1.80 13.39
C ALA A 63 6.64 1.59 11.92
N ASN A 64 7.74 2.19 11.47
CA ASN A 64 8.26 2.04 10.12
C ASN A 64 8.74 0.61 9.86
N THR A 65 9.47 0.00 10.80
CA THR A 65 9.91 -1.40 10.67
C THR A 65 8.71 -2.35 10.57
N ARG A 66 7.68 -2.15 11.41
CA ARG A 66 6.44 -2.94 11.35
C ARG A 66 5.70 -2.75 10.03
N ALA A 67 5.56 -1.50 9.58
CA ALA A 67 4.93 -1.22 8.30
C ALA A 67 5.69 -1.84 7.12
N ALA A 68 7.03 -1.83 7.15
CA ALA A 68 7.86 -2.47 6.14
C ALA A 68 7.74 -4.00 6.16
N THR A 69 7.73 -4.63 7.35
CA THR A 69 7.52 -6.07 7.46
C THR A 69 6.13 -6.49 6.99
N ASP A 70 5.10 -5.72 7.35
CA ASP A 70 3.71 -5.98 6.92
C ASP A 70 3.57 -5.83 5.41
N LEU A 71 4.21 -4.80 4.82
CA LEU A 71 4.21 -4.60 3.37
C LEU A 71 4.91 -5.76 2.66
N ALA A 72 6.08 -6.19 3.16
CA ALA A 72 6.79 -7.33 2.60
C ALA A 72 5.97 -8.63 2.68
N SER A 73 5.29 -8.88 3.80
CA SER A 73 4.41 -10.06 3.92
C SER A 73 3.20 -10.00 2.98
N ARG A 74 2.59 -8.81 2.80
CA ARG A 74 1.50 -8.62 1.82
C ARG A 74 2.00 -8.89 0.40
N GLN A 75 3.17 -8.37 0.04
CA GLN A 75 3.76 -8.59 -1.28
C GLN A 75 4.08 -10.06 -1.53
N GLN A 76 4.58 -10.78 -0.53
CA GLN A 76 4.86 -12.20 -0.66
C GLN A 76 3.56 -13.01 -0.85
N ALA A 77 2.52 -12.75 -0.06
CA ALA A 77 1.22 -13.42 -0.21
C ALA A 77 0.57 -13.14 -1.57
N LEU A 78 0.60 -11.87 -2.01
CA LEU A 78 0.06 -11.48 -3.32
C LEU A 78 0.87 -12.01 -4.49
N SER A 79 2.19 -12.13 -4.37
CA SER A 79 3.00 -12.72 -5.43
C SER A 79 2.72 -14.22 -5.59
N GLN A 80 2.48 -14.94 -4.50
CA GLN A 80 2.01 -16.34 -4.55
C GLN A 80 0.64 -16.44 -5.22
N TRP A 81 -0.31 -15.58 -4.83
CA TRP A 81 -1.62 -15.56 -5.46
C TRP A 81 -1.54 -15.24 -6.95
N LYS A 82 -0.76 -14.23 -7.32
CA LYS A 82 -0.49 -13.85 -8.71
C LYS A 82 0.11 -14.99 -9.53
N ALA A 83 1.07 -15.72 -8.95
CA ALA A 83 1.72 -16.87 -9.59
C ALA A 83 0.77 -18.06 -9.83
N ILE A 84 -0.38 -18.11 -9.17
CA ILE A 84 -1.42 -19.09 -9.44
C ILE A 84 -2.46 -18.52 -10.40
N LEU A 85 -2.95 -17.31 -10.15
CA LEU A 85 -4.05 -16.72 -10.92
C LEU A 85 -3.65 -16.41 -12.37
N GLU A 86 -2.56 -15.70 -12.59
CA GLU A 86 -2.20 -15.20 -13.92
C GLU A 86 -1.93 -16.32 -14.93
N PRO A 87 -1.19 -17.40 -14.60
CA PRO A 87 -0.99 -18.51 -15.53
C PRO A 87 -2.29 -19.19 -15.96
N GLN A 88 -3.25 -19.35 -15.05
CA GLN A 88 -4.55 -19.96 -15.35
C GLN A 88 -5.35 -19.07 -16.30
N ILE A 89 -5.37 -17.76 -16.06
CA ILE A 89 -6.03 -16.80 -16.95
C ILE A 89 -5.36 -16.73 -18.32
N THR A 90 -4.02 -16.78 -18.39
CA THR A 90 -3.30 -16.80 -19.68
C THR A 90 -3.53 -18.08 -20.49
N THR A 91 -3.92 -19.18 -19.83
CA THR A 91 -4.24 -20.43 -20.54
C THR A 91 -5.54 -20.28 -21.34
N VAL A 92 -6.50 -19.54 -20.82
CA VAL A 92 -7.86 -19.41 -21.38
C VAL A 92 -8.15 -18.05 -22.02
N GLY A 93 -7.16 -17.15 -22.02
CA GLY A 93 -7.35 -15.77 -22.46
C GLY A 93 -6.05 -14.99 -22.57
N GLN A 94 -6.19 -13.68 -22.77
CA GLN A 94 -5.07 -12.75 -22.92
C GLN A 94 -5.04 -11.77 -21.76
N LEU A 95 -3.90 -11.74 -21.06
CA LEU A 95 -3.62 -10.77 -19.99
C LEU A 95 -3.01 -9.50 -20.58
N LYS A 96 -3.53 -8.34 -20.18
CA LYS A 96 -3.01 -7.02 -20.61
C LYS A 96 -2.79 -6.12 -19.39
N GLY A 97 -1.87 -6.54 -18.53
CA GLY A 97 -1.49 -5.78 -17.35
C GLY A 97 -2.67 -5.57 -16.38
N ASP A 98 -2.94 -4.31 -16.04
CA ASP A 98 -4.03 -3.90 -15.16
C ASP A 98 -5.42 -3.92 -15.83
N ILE A 99 -5.51 -4.15 -17.14
CA ILE A 99 -6.79 -4.21 -17.86
C ILE A 99 -7.42 -5.59 -17.64
N PRO A 100 -8.75 -5.67 -17.42
CA PRO A 100 -9.45 -6.95 -17.36
C PRO A 100 -9.10 -7.86 -18.54
N PRO A 101 -8.77 -9.13 -18.28
CA PRO A 101 -8.38 -10.07 -19.32
C PRO A 101 -9.55 -10.39 -20.23
N THR A 102 -9.26 -10.59 -21.51
CA THR A 102 -10.24 -11.13 -22.46
C THR A 102 -10.11 -12.63 -22.50
N VAL A 103 -11.16 -13.34 -22.07
CA VAL A 103 -11.21 -14.81 -21.96
C VAL A 103 -12.22 -15.37 -22.96
N ALA A 104 -11.96 -16.59 -23.46
CA ALA A 104 -12.89 -17.33 -24.31
C ALA A 104 -13.38 -16.54 -25.56
N THR A 105 -12.48 -15.83 -26.23
CA THR A 105 -12.79 -15.04 -27.44
C THR A 105 -13.37 -15.90 -28.55
N ASP A 106 -12.91 -17.13 -28.68
CA ASP A 106 -13.38 -18.05 -29.72
C ASP A 106 -14.80 -18.56 -29.44
N VAL A 107 -15.13 -18.77 -28.16
CA VAL A 107 -16.48 -19.16 -27.71
C VAL A 107 -17.46 -18.02 -27.94
N THR A 108 -17.12 -16.80 -27.52
CA THR A 108 -17.97 -15.61 -27.73
C THR A 108 -18.19 -15.31 -29.22
N ALA A 109 -17.16 -15.47 -30.06
CA ALA A 109 -17.29 -15.35 -31.51
C ALA A 109 -18.21 -16.43 -32.11
N ALA A 110 -18.05 -17.69 -31.69
CA ALA A 110 -18.90 -18.79 -32.14
C ALA A 110 -20.37 -18.58 -31.76
N LEU A 111 -20.65 -18.19 -30.51
CA LEU A 111 -22.00 -17.88 -30.02
C LEU A 111 -22.62 -16.72 -30.81
N THR A 112 -21.87 -15.66 -31.06
CA THR A 112 -22.36 -14.49 -31.84
C THR A 112 -22.71 -14.88 -33.27
N ALA A 113 -21.89 -15.73 -33.91
CA ALA A 113 -22.16 -16.24 -35.26
C ALA A 113 -23.43 -17.10 -35.28
N LEU A 114 -23.57 -18.04 -34.34
CA LEU A 114 -24.70 -18.95 -34.24
C LEU A 114 -26.01 -18.22 -33.90
N ALA A 115 -25.98 -17.26 -32.98
CA ALA A 115 -27.13 -16.42 -32.63
C ALA A 115 -27.59 -15.57 -33.84
N SER A 116 -26.65 -15.15 -34.68
CA SER A 116 -26.95 -14.46 -35.94
C SER A 116 -27.40 -15.39 -37.07
N LYS A 117 -27.69 -16.67 -36.78
CA LYS A 117 -28.05 -17.72 -37.74
C LYS A 117 -26.99 -17.94 -38.83
N LYS A 118 -25.73 -17.59 -38.56
CA LYS A 118 -24.59 -17.84 -39.43
C LYS A 118 -23.90 -19.14 -39.02
N THR A 119 -23.25 -19.79 -39.97
CA THR A 119 -22.37 -20.93 -39.68
C THR A 119 -21.13 -20.44 -38.96
N THR A 120 -20.81 -21.04 -37.81
CA THR A 120 -19.52 -20.83 -37.15
C THR A 120 -18.42 -21.62 -37.84
N THR A 121 -17.19 -21.09 -37.86
CA THR A 121 -15.99 -21.81 -38.30
C THR A 121 -15.38 -22.66 -37.19
N THR A 122 -15.79 -22.43 -35.93
CA THR A 122 -15.30 -23.16 -34.77
C THR A 122 -15.89 -24.56 -34.71
N LYS A 123 -15.04 -25.58 -34.60
CA LYS A 123 -15.46 -26.98 -34.50
C LYS A 123 -15.98 -27.29 -33.09
N VAL A 124 -16.93 -28.21 -32.98
CA VAL A 124 -17.47 -28.71 -31.69
C VAL A 124 -16.35 -29.14 -30.74
N ALA A 125 -15.41 -29.95 -31.22
CA ALA A 125 -14.28 -30.42 -30.40
C ALA A 125 -13.40 -29.27 -29.86
N ALA A 126 -13.29 -28.14 -30.57
CA ALA A 126 -12.56 -26.98 -30.06
C ALA A 126 -13.34 -26.28 -28.93
N LEU A 127 -14.67 -26.17 -29.06
CA LEU A 127 -15.55 -25.63 -28.02
C LEU A 127 -15.53 -26.50 -26.76
N ASP A 128 -15.57 -27.82 -26.91
CA ASP A 128 -15.44 -28.77 -25.80
C ASP A 128 -14.06 -28.66 -25.13
N SER A 129 -12.99 -28.50 -25.90
CA SER A 129 -11.65 -28.25 -25.35
C SER A 129 -11.61 -26.96 -24.54
N SER A 130 -12.16 -25.87 -25.09
CA SER A 130 -12.24 -24.58 -24.38
C SER A 130 -13.06 -24.69 -23.09
N ALA A 131 -14.19 -25.40 -23.10
CA ALA A 131 -15.00 -25.64 -21.91
C ALA A 131 -14.18 -26.36 -20.82
N ASN A 132 -13.45 -27.41 -21.20
CA ASN A 132 -12.60 -28.16 -20.28
C ASN A 132 -11.43 -27.34 -19.72
N GLU A 133 -10.79 -26.51 -20.54
CA GLU A 133 -9.71 -25.61 -20.10
C GLU A 133 -10.23 -24.55 -19.13
N LEU A 134 -11.40 -23.96 -19.40
CA LEU A 134 -12.07 -23.00 -18.51
C LEU A 134 -12.42 -23.63 -17.16
N GLY A 135 -12.97 -24.84 -17.16
CA GLY A 135 -13.27 -25.59 -15.94
C GLY A 135 -12.01 -25.92 -15.13
N LYS A 136 -10.95 -26.38 -15.79
CA LYS A 136 -9.65 -26.65 -15.14
C LYS A 136 -9.04 -25.39 -14.53
N ALA A 137 -9.08 -24.26 -15.25
CA ALA A 137 -8.61 -22.99 -14.74
C ALA A 137 -9.41 -22.55 -13.50
N ALA A 138 -10.74 -22.64 -13.56
CA ALA A 138 -11.62 -22.33 -12.43
C ALA A 138 -11.29 -23.19 -11.21
N ASP A 139 -11.13 -24.50 -11.39
CA ASP A 139 -10.83 -25.43 -10.30
C ASP A 139 -9.42 -25.23 -9.73
N ALA A 140 -8.42 -24.95 -10.57
CA ALA A 140 -7.06 -24.65 -10.13
C ALA A 140 -7.03 -23.39 -9.25
N ILE A 141 -7.72 -22.33 -9.68
CA ILE A 141 -7.87 -21.08 -8.92
C ILE A 141 -8.64 -21.35 -7.62
N ASN A 142 -9.73 -22.13 -7.68
CA ASN A 142 -10.56 -22.40 -6.51
C ASN A 142 -9.85 -23.21 -5.42
N LYS A 143 -8.99 -24.16 -5.81
CA LYS A 143 -8.21 -25.01 -4.89
C LYS A 143 -7.17 -24.24 -4.07
N PHE A 144 -6.72 -23.08 -4.55
CA PHE A 144 -5.74 -22.28 -3.82
C PHE A 144 -6.34 -21.71 -2.54
N ASP A 145 -5.73 -21.99 -1.38
CA ASP A 145 -6.17 -21.44 -0.10
C ASP A 145 -5.73 -19.99 0.07
N LEU A 146 -6.46 -19.09 -0.59
CA LEU A 146 -6.22 -17.65 -0.54
C LEU A 146 -6.42 -17.12 0.89
N ALA A 147 -7.43 -17.61 1.61
CA ALA A 147 -7.75 -17.18 2.96
C ALA A 147 -6.59 -17.51 3.92
N GLY A 148 -6.09 -18.75 3.91
CA GLY A 148 -4.93 -19.15 4.69
C GLY A 148 -3.65 -18.41 4.28
N THR A 149 -3.52 -18.05 3.01
CA THR A 149 -2.33 -17.32 2.50
C THR A 149 -2.30 -15.85 2.92
N ILE A 150 -3.46 -15.18 3.02
CA ILE A 150 -3.53 -13.74 3.36
C ILE A 150 -3.75 -13.48 4.85
N THR A 151 -4.23 -14.47 5.61
CA THR A 151 -4.45 -14.35 7.06
C THR A 151 -3.13 -14.04 7.76
N GLU A 152 -3.15 -13.06 8.68
CA GLU A 152 -1.97 -12.60 9.45
C GLU A 152 -0.81 -12.03 8.62
N LYS A 153 -0.98 -11.79 7.31
CA LYS A 153 0.06 -11.18 6.46
C LYS A 153 -0.02 -9.67 6.40
N GLY A 154 -0.59 -9.07 7.45
CA GLY A 154 -0.74 -7.63 7.59
C GLY A 154 -1.86 -7.03 6.73
N PHE A 155 -2.66 -7.80 5.99
CA PHE A 155 -3.81 -7.25 5.24
C PHE A 155 -4.84 -6.63 6.18
N ASP A 156 -5.40 -5.49 5.79
CA ASP A 156 -6.61 -5.00 6.44
C ASP A 156 -7.83 -5.83 6.01
N VAL A 157 -8.91 -5.72 6.79
CA VAL A 157 -10.15 -6.50 6.58
C VAL A 157 -10.77 -6.22 5.20
N ALA A 158 -10.67 -4.98 4.71
CA ALA A 158 -11.25 -4.60 3.43
C ALA A 158 -10.48 -5.21 2.25
N ALA A 159 -9.15 -5.17 2.29
CA ALA A 159 -8.27 -5.76 1.29
C ALA A 159 -8.38 -7.29 1.25
N ALA A 160 -8.42 -7.94 2.42
CA ALA A 160 -8.61 -9.40 2.49
C ALA A 160 -9.99 -9.84 1.96
N SER A 161 -11.04 -9.09 2.30
CA SER A 161 -12.40 -9.31 1.78
C SER A 161 -12.45 -9.09 0.27
N ALA A 162 -11.85 -8.02 -0.25
CA ALA A 162 -11.81 -7.72 -1.67
C ALA A 162 -11.07 -8.81 -2.48
N LEU A 163 -9.96 -9.36 -1.96
CA LEU A 163 -9.24 -10.48 -2.57
C LEU A 163 -10.08 -11.76 -2.59
N THR A 164 -10.75 -12.06 -1.48
CA THR A 164 -11.61 -13.25 -1.38
C THR A 164 -12.79 -13.14 -2.36
N ALA A 165 -13.46 -11.99 -2.40
CA ALA A 165 -14.54 -11.72 -3.36
C ALA A 165 -14.03 -11.78 -4.80
N SER A 166 -12.85 -11.23 -5.08
CA SER A 166 -12.20 -11.30 -6.40
C SER A 166 -12.01 -12.75 -6.86
N LYS A 167 -11.47 -13.62 -6.01
CA LYS A 167 -11.32 -15.04 -6.31
C LYS A 167 -12.66 -15.69 -6.67
N VAL A 168 -13.70 -15.46 -5.86
CA VAL A 168 -15.03 -16.05 -6.09
C VAL A 168 -15.60 -15.58 -7.43
N GLU A 169 -15.55 -14.28 -7.71
CA GLU A 169 -16.07 -13.69 -8.95
C GLU A 169 -15.32 -14.20 -10.20
N ILE A 170 -13.99 -14.34 -10.13
CA ILE A 170 -13.19 -14.87 -11.24
C ILE A 170 -13.52 -16.35 -11.48
N VAL A 171 -13.61 -17.16 -10.41
CA VAL A 171 -13.96 -18.59 -10.53
C VAL A 171 -15.35 -18.76 -11.13
N GLU A 172 -16.33 -17.98 -10.65
CA GLU A 172 -17.69 -18.01 -11.17
C GLU A 172 -17.75 -17.57 -12.63
N ALA A 173 -17.04 -16.50 -13.00
CA ALA A 173 -16.94 -16.06 -14.39
C ALA A 173 -16.38 -17.16 -15.32
N LEU A 174 -15.31 -17.84 -14.92
CA LEU A 174 -14.73 -18.94 -15.71
C LEU A 174 -15.72 -20.11 -15.88
N ARG A 175 -16.49 -20.42 -14.84
CA ARG A 175 -17.55 -21.45 -14.92
C ARG A 175 -18.70 -21.04 -15.84
N LEU A 176 -19.09 -19.77 -15.83
CA LEU A 176 -20.09 -19.26 -16.78
C LEU A 176 -19.56 -19.30 -18.22
N TYR A 177 -18.28 -18.98 -18.44
CA TYR A 177 -17.67 -19.16 -19.76
C TYR A 177 -17.63 -20.63 -20.19
N GLN A 178 -17.36 -21.56 -19.26
CA GLN A 178 -17.46 -22.99 -19.54
C GLN A 178 -18.87 -23.38 -20.00
N GLN A 179 -19.91 -22.97 -19.26
CA GLN A 179 -21.31 -23.23 -19.64
C GLN A 179 -21.64 -22.62 -21.00
N ALA A 180 -21.15 -21.41 -21.29
CA ALA A 180 -21.33 -20.77 -22.58
C ALA A 180 -20.66 -21.57 -23.72
N ALA A 181 -19.49 -22.16 -23.47
CA ALA A 181 -18.79 -23.03 -24.42
C ALA A 181 -19.53 -24.35 -24.68
N GLU A 182 -20.06 -24.97 -23.63
CA GLU A 182 -20.90 -26.18 -23.72
C GLU A 182 -22.19 -25.91 -24.52
N LEU A 183 -22.85 -24.77 -24.26
CA LEU A 183 -24.02 -24.33 -25.03
C LEU A 183 -23.68 -24.05 -26.50
N ALA A 184 -22.50 -23.47 -26.77
CA ALA A 184 -22.03 -23.27 -28.13
C ALA A 184 -21.82 -24.61 -28.85
N ALA A 185 -21.21 -25.60 -28.18
CA ALA A 185 -21.00 -26.93 -28.72
C ALA A 185 -22.33 -27.63 -29.06
N LEU A 186 -23.30 -27.57 -28.14
CA LEU A 186 -24.66 -28.08 -28.36
C LEU A 186 -25.37 -27.36 -29.50
N ALA A 187 -25.21 -26.04 -29.60
CA ALA A 187 -25.83 -25.23 -30.65
C ALA A 187 -25.34 -25.61 -32.06
N VAL A 188 -24.05 -25.96 -32.22
CA VAL A 188 -23.49 -26.41 -33.50
C VAL A 188 -24.08 -27.75 -33.95
N GLY A 189 -24.36 -28.66 -33.01
CA GLY A 189 -24.93 -29.99 -33.29
C GLY A 189 -26.44 -30.02 -33.46
N SER A 190 -27.13 -28.90 -33.22
CA SER A 190 -28.59 -28.80 -33.19
C SER A 190 -29.18 -28.31 -34.52
N ASP A 191 -30.51 -28.43 -34.67
CA ASP A 191 -31.21 -27.78 -35.78
C ASP A 191 -31.06 -26.25 -35.73
N LYS A 192 -31.25 -25.56 -36.87
CA LYS A 192 -31.00 -24.11 -36.98
C LYS A 192 -31.77 -23.25 -35.97
N HIS A 193 -33.01 -23.62 -35.64
CA HIS A 193 -33.84 -22.81 -34.76
C HIS A 193 -33.47 -23.04 -33.28
N LEU A 194 -33.28 -24.30 -32.88
CA LEU A 194 -32.82 -24.65 -31.54
C LEU A 194 -31.39 -24.15 -31.30
N GLY A 195 -30.49 -24.32 -32.27
CA GLY A 195 -29.11 -23.84 -32.20
C GLY A 195 -29.02 -22.32 -32.02
N SER A 196 -29.86 -21.54 -32.72
CA SER A 196 -29.96 -20.09 -32.54
C SER A 196 -30.36 -19.72 -31.11
N ARG A 197 -31.35 -20.40 -30.53
CA ARG A 197 -31.80 -20.13 -29.13
C ARG A 197 -30.76 -20.51 -28.10
N LEU A 198 -30.09 -21.66 -28.27
CA LEU A 198 -28.98 -22.06 -27.41
C LEU A 198 -27.83 -21.06 -27.48
N ALA A 199 -27.51 -20.56 -28.68
CA ALA A 199 -26.47 -19.57 -28.88
C ALA A 199 -26.82 -18.21 -28.26
N GLU A 200 -28.07 -17.76 -28.37
CA GLU A 200 -28.56 -16.55 -27.69
C GLU A 200 -28.45 -16.68 -26.16
N HIS A 201 -28.81 -17.85 -25.61
CA HIS A 201 -28.67 -18.11 -24.17
C HIS A 201 -27.20 -18.15 -23.74
N GLY A 202 -26.35 -18.86 -24.48
CA GLY A 202 -24.91 -18.90 -24.24
C GLY A 202 -24.27 -17.51 -24.35
N GLN A 203 -24.73 -16.67 -25.28
CA GLN A 203 -24.26 -15.29 -25.41
C GLN A 203 -24.62 -14.47 -24.17
N ALA A 204 -25.85 -14.57 -23.66
CA ALA A 204 -26.25 -13.88 -22.44
C ALA A 204 -25.39 -14.31 -21.23
N ILE A 205 -25.13 -15.61 -21.09
CA ILE A 205 -24.24 -16.15 -20.05
C ILE A 205 -22.82 -15.61 -20.22
N SER A 206 -22.29 -15.56 -21.44
CA SER A 206 -20.93 -15.03 -21.71
C SER A 206 -20.78 -13.55 -21.36
N VAL A 207 -21.85 -12.75 -21.49
CA VAL A 207 -21.89 -11.34 -21.07
C VAL A 207 -21.87 -11.21 -19.55
N SER A 208 -22.66 -12.04 -18.84
CA SER A 208 -22.61 -12.12 -17.38
C SER A 208 -21.23 -12.56 -16.89
N ALA A 209 -20.62 -13.56 -17.54
CA ALA A 209 -19.27 -14.01 -17.26
C ALA A 209 -18.24 -12.88 -17.42
N ALA A 210 -18.31 -12.11 -18.52
CA ALA A 210 -17.43 -10.96 -18.75
C ALA A 210 -17.56 -9.90 -17.65
N THR A 211 -18.79 -9.63 -17.21
CA THR A 211 -19.07 -8.64 -16.17
C THR A 211 -18.50 -9.06 -14.81
N LEU A 212 -18.68 -10.34 -14.42
CA LEU A 212 -18.10 -10.88 -13.19
C LEU A 212 -16.57 -10.93 -13.26
N LEU A 213 -16.00 -11.34 -14.39
CA LEU A 213 -14.55 -11.35 -14.59
C LEU A 213 -13.97 -9.94 -14.44
N GLN A 214 -14.63 -8.94 -15.04
CA GLN A 214 -14.22 -7.54 -14.91
C GLN A 214 -14.30 -7.05 -13.47
N SER A 215 -15.39 -7.30 -12.77
CA SER A 215 -15.55 -6.94 -11.34
C SER A 215 -14.46 -7.59 -10.48
N GLY A 216 -14.27 -8.90 -10.64
CA GLY A 216 -13.28 -9.67 -9.89
C GLY A 216 -11.86 -9.20 -10.19
N TRP A 217 -11.54 -8.94 -11.45
CA TRP A 217 -10.21 -8.45 -11.85
C TRP A 217 -9.91 -7.06 -11.30
N ILE A 218 -10.88 -6.13 -11.30
CA ILE A 218 -10.70 -4.79 -10.73
C ILE A 218 -10.37 -4.87 -9.24
N LYS A 219 -11.02 -5.77 -8.49
CA LYS A 219 -10.72 -6.01 -7.07
C LYS A 219 -9.32 -6.59 -6.85
N TYR A 220 -8.89 -7.53 -7.71
CA TYR A 220 -7.53 -8.06 -7.70
C TYR A 220 -6.47 -6.99 -8.05
N ALA A 221 -6.66 -6.26 -9.13
CA ALA A 221 -5.70 -5.26 -9.59
C ALA A 221 -5.57 -4.08 -8.61
N SER A 222 -6.68 -3.65 -8.00
CA SER A 222 -6.65 -2.59 -6.97
C SER A 222 -5.94 -3.04 -5.70
N THR A 223 -6.15 -4.28 -5.25
CA THR A 223 -5.45 -4.83 -4.07
C THR A 223 -3.96 -5.06 -4.31
N LEU A 224 -3.56 -5.43 -5.54
CA LEU A 224 -2.15 -5.43 -5.95
C LEU A 224 -1.54 -4.02 -5.87
N LYS A 225 -2.20 -3.01 -6.44
CA LYS A 225 -1.71 -1.62 -6.43
C LYS A 225 -1.52 -1.08 -5.03
N LEU A 226 -2.45 -1.37 -4.11
CA LEU A 226 -2.33 -1.00 -2.70
C LEU A 226 -1.12 -1.63 -2.01
N SER A 227 -0.60 -2.74 -2.55
CA SER A 227 0.60 -3.43 -2.04
C SER A 227 1.85 -3.15 -2.88
N LEU A 228 1.82 -2.12 -3.73
CA LEU A 228 2.90 -1.73 -4.65
C LEU A 228 3.27 -2.83 -5.65
N LEU A 229 2.30 -3.67 -6.03
CA LEU A 229 2.41 -4.67 -7.09
C LEU A 229 1.53 -4.24 -8.28
N SER A 230 1.83 -4.76 -9.47
CA SER A 230 1.03 -4.56 -10.69
C SER A 230 0.59 -5.89 -11.28
N ALA A 231 -0.62 -5.92 -11.83
CA ALA A 231 -1.13 -7.08 -12.56
C ALA A 231 -0.41 -7.20 -13.90
N GLY A 232 -0.03 -8.41 -14.32
CA GLY A 232 0.56 -8.68 -15.64
C GLY A 232 1.95 -8.10 -15.91
N GLY A 233 2.69 -7.66 -14.87
CA GLY A 233 4.11 -7.31 -14.97
C GLY A 233 5.04 -8.40 -14.42
N SER A 234 6.25 -8.55 -14.98
CA SER A 234 7.35 -9.22 -14.27
C SER A 234 7.62 -8.47 -12.95
N PRO A 235 8.05 -9.14 -11.86
CA PRO A 235 8.37 -8.47 -10.61
C PRO A 235 9.46 -7.42 -10.87
N SER A 236 9.07 -6.15 -10.99
CA SER A 236 10.02 -5.06 -10.94
C SER A 236 10.50 -5.02 -9.49
N VAL A 237 11.65 -5.63 -9.25
CA VAL A 237 12.46 -5.35 -8.06
C VAL A 237 12.55 -3.83 -7.98
N GLY A 238 11.92 -3.25 -6.97
CA GLY A 238 11.90 -1.80 -6.80
C GLY A 238 13.32 -1.28 -6.83
N THR A 239 13.66 -0.53 -7.88
CA THR A 239 14.84 0.33 -7.84
C THR A 239 14.65 1.24 -6.63
N GLY A 240 15.55 1.07 -5.66
CA GLY A 240 15.45 1.66 -4.34
C GLY A 240 15.20 3.15 -4.36
N LEU A 241 14.65 3.64 -3.25
CA LEU A 241 14.63 5.05 -2.90
C LEU A 241 15.97 5.69 -3.27
N SER A 242 15.94 6.58 -4.27
CA SER A 242 17.00 7.57 -4.47
C SER A 242 16.97 8.51 -3.26
N GLY A 243 17.78 8.18 -2.25
CA GLY A 243 18.28 9.15 -1.30
C GLY A 243 19.40 9.93 -1.98
N GLY A 244 19.07 11.10 -2.54
CA GLY A 244 20.05 12.04 -3.08
C GLY A 244 19.95 13.35 -2.31
N GLY A 245 20.86 13.54 -1.36
CA GLY A 245 21.01 14.78 -0.62
C GLY A 245 21.51 15.94 -1.50
N GLY A 246 21.10 17.14 -1.10
CA GLY A 246 21.53 18.44 -1.58
C GLY A 246 20.92 19.50 -0.68
#